data_AF-A0A656D697-F1
#
_entry.id   AF-A0A656D697-F1
#
_cell.length_a   1.000
_cell.length_b   1.000
_cell.length_c   1.000
_cell.angle_alpha   90.00
_cell.angle_beta   90.00
_cell.angle_gamma   90.00
#
_symmetry.space_group_name_H-M   'P 1'
#
loop_
_entity.id
_entity.type
_entity.pdbx_description
1 polymer ?
#
loop_
_entity_poly.entity_id
_entity_poly.type
_entity_poly.pdbx_seq_one_letter_code
_entity_poly.pdbx_strand_id
1 'polypeptide(L)'
;MLYCTSFESIIGVIYIASSEKGVCKISLTHASADEFRTWIKRHFPEHEIVDSRQQNKEAIEQIRLYLARKLRKFDLEIDMIGTEFQKKVWRETMKIPYGETVTYSTLARRIHKPNSQRAVGNALGANPLPIVIPCHRVIASDGSLGGYTGGIKIKEFLLGLEGARNI
;
A
#
# COMPACT_ATOMS: atom_id res chain seq x y z
N MET A 1 4.27 11.65 -18.54
CA MET A 1 4.59 10.22 -18.80
C MET A 1 4.24 9.37 -17.58
N LEU A 2 4.22 8.04 -17.70
CA LEU A 2 4.10 7.14 -16.56
C LEU A 2 5.27 6.15 -16.52
N TYR A 3 6.03 6.16 -15.43
CA TYR A 3 7.26 5.38 -15.31
C TYR A 3 7.00 4.10 -14.52
N CYS A 4 7.10 2.96 -15.18
CA CYS A 4 6.86 1.65 -14.59
C CYS A 4 8.17 0.88 -14.41
N THR A 5 8.26 0.07 -13.37
CA THR A 5 9.36 -0.90 -13.22
C THR A 5 8.94 -2.03 -12.29
N SER A 6 9.81 -3.03 -12.13
CA SER A 6 9.66 -4.07 -11.12
C SER A 6 11.00 -4.44 -10.51
N PHE A 7 10.98 -5.06 -9.33
CA PHE A 7 12.18 -5.57 -8.70
C PHE A 7 11.87 -6.76 -7.79
N GLU A 8 12.85 -7.66 -7.65
CA GLU A 8 12.79 -8.77 -6.71
C GLU A 8 12.98 -8.30 -5.27
N SER A 9 12.24 -8.93 -4.36
CA SER A 9 12.31 -8.68 -2.92
C SER A 9 12.11 -9.98 -2.12
N ILE A 10 12.29 -9.90 -0.80
CA ILE A 10 12.05 -11.04 0.11
C ILE A 10 10.58 -11.49 0.18
N ILE A 11 9.66 -10.61 -0.23
CA ILE A 11 8.24 -10.93 -0.37
C ILE A 11 7.88 -11.20 -1.84
N GLY A 12 8.88 -11.45 -2.70
CA GLY A 12 8.84 -11.68 -4.15
C GLY A 12 8.76 -10.40 -5.00
N VAL A 13 8.32 -10.52 -6.26
CA VAL A 13 8.31 -9.41 -7.23
C VAL A 13 7.37 -8.29 -6.79
N ILE A 14 7.87 -7.06 -6.82
CA ILE A 14 7.09 -5.84 -6.58
C ILE A 14 7.12 -5.00 -7.85
N TYR A 15 5.94 -4.60 -8.33
CA TYR A 15 5.77 -3.66 -9.43
C TYR A 15 5.51 -2.25 -8.88
N ILE A 16 6.11 -1.24 -9.50
CA ILE A 16 5.95 0.17 -9.13
C ILE A 16 5.62 0.97 -10.38
N ALA A 17 4.67 1.91 -10.26
CA ALA A 17 4.52 3.01 -11.19
C ALA A 17 4.56 4.36 -10.47
N SER A 18 5.15 5.35 -11.13
CA SER A 18 5.14 6.75 -10.73
C SER A 18 4.67 7.64 -11.89
N SER A 19 3.84 8.62 -11.55
CA SER A 19 3.55 9.77 -12.41
C SER A 19 4.54 10.90 -12.10
N GLU A 20 4.42 12.03 -12.79
CA GLU A 20 5.19 13.24 -12.48
C GLU A 20 4.86 13.82 -11.09
N LYS A 21 3.79 13.36 -10.42
CA LYS A 21 3.40 13.79 -9.06
C LYS A 21 3.92 12.86 -7.96
N GLY A 22 4.55 11.73 -8.32
CA GLY A 22 5.06 10.74 -7.37
C GLY A 22 4.55 9.32 -7.61
N VAL A 23 4.81 8.43 -6.64
CA VAL A 23 4.46 7.01 -6.73
C VAL A 23 2.93 6.86 -6.69
N CYS A 24 2.36 6.24 -7.73
CA CYS A 24 0.92 6.12 -7.90
C CYS A 24 0.41 4.68 -7.77
N LYS A 25 1.28 3.68 -7.96
CA LYS A 25 0.92 2.27 -7.82
C LYS A 25 2.07 1.43 -7.30
N ILE A 26 1.78 0.57 -6.33
CA ILE A 26 2.61 -0.55 -5.91
C ILE A 26 1.75 -1.81 -6.00
N SER A 27 2.25 -2.86 -6.62
CA SER A 27 1.61 -4.18 -6.63
C SER A 27 2.59 -5.21 -6.05
N LEU A 28 2.10 -6.00 -5.10
CA LEU A 28 2.87 -7.05 -4.40
C LEU A 28 2.71 -8.40 -5.10
N THR A 29 3.40 -9.42 -4.60
CA THR A 29 3.65 -10.72 -5.22
C THR A 29 2.48 -11.47 -5.84
N HIS A 30 1.28 -11.29 -5.31
CA HIS A 30 0.10 -11.98 -5.86
C HIS A 30 -0.42 -11.33 -7.14
N ALA A 31 0.06 -10.13 -7.48
CA ALA A 31 -0.31 -9.46 -8.72
C ALA A 31 0.57 -9.93 -9.87
N SER A 32 -0.07 -10.34 -10.97
CA SER A 32 0.65 -10.57 -12.22
C SER A 32 1.08 -9.23 -12.85
N ALA A 33 2.08 -9.28 -13.73
CA ALA A 33 2.43 -8.14 -14.58
C ALA A 33 1.22 -7.62 -15.37
N ASP A 34 0.31 -8.51 -15.76
CA ASP A 34 -0.90 -8.16 -16.51
C ASP A 34 -1.94 -7.45 -15.66
N GLU A 35 -2.13 -7.86 -14.39
CA GLU A 35 -3.00 -7.15 -13.46
C GLU A 35 -2.47 -5.74 -13.16
N PHE A 36 -1.16 -5.62 -12.96
CA PHE A 36 -0.51 -4.32 -12.81
C PHE A 36 -0.72 -3.43 -14.05
N ARG A 37 -0.43 -3.95 -15.25
CA ARG A 37 -0.65 -3.22 -16.51
C ARG A 37 -2.11 -2.86 -16.75
N THR A 38 -3.04 -3.74 -16.39
CA THR A 38 -4.48 -3.50 -16.51
C THR A 38 -4.92 -2.35 -15.60
N TRP A 39 -4.43 -2.33 -14.36
CA TRP A 39 -4.69 -1.22 -13.45
C TRP A 39 -4.14 0.09 -14.01
N ILE A 40 -2.92 0.07 -14.55
CA ILE A 40 -2.27 1.25 -15.14
C ILE A 40 -3.09 1.81 -16.32
N LYS A 41 -3.45 0.96 -17.29
CA LYS A 41 -4.26 1.37 -18.45
C LYS A 41 -5.61 1.97 -18.04
N ARG A 42 -6.22 1.45 -16.98
CA ARG A 42 -7.50 1.96 -16.47
C ARG A 42 -7.40 3.35 -15.85
N HIS A 43 -6.32 3.64 -15.14
CA HIS A 43 -6.20 4.88 -14.36
C HIS A 43 -5.37 5.97 -15.05
N PHE A 44 -4.54 5.60 -16.02
CA PHE A 44 -3.70 6.49 -16.81
C PHE A 44 -3.84 6.20 -18.32
N PRO A 45 -5.05 6.23 -18.89
CA PRO A 45 -5.32 5.79 -20.27
C PRO A 45 -4.59 6.62 -21.33
N GLU A 46 -4.31 7.89 -21.04
CA GLU A 46 -3.66 8.83 -21.96
C GLU A 46 -2.14 8.93 -21.76
N HIS A 47 -1.58 8.22 -20.77
CA HIS A 47 -0.16 8.34 -20.46
C HIS A 47 0.65 7.31 -21.27
N GLU A 48 1.74 7.79 -21.88
CA GLU A 48 2.78 6.90 -22.39
C GLU A 48 3.45 6.16 -21.23
N ILE A 49 3.47 4.82 -21.33
CA ILE A 49 4.09 3.95 -20.34
C ILE A 49 5.56 3.76 -20.73
N VAL A 50 6.44 4.20 -19.85
CA VAL A 50 7.90 4.10 -19.99
C VAL A 50 8.41 3.09 -18.98
N ASP A 51 9.15 2.07 -19.43
CA ASP A 51 9.91 1.23 -18.51
C ASP A 51 11.09 2.05 -17.99
N SER A 52 11.04 2.45 -16.72
CA SER A 52 12.16 3.13 -16.10
C SER A 52 12.31 2.83 -14.62
N ARG A 53 13.45 2.23 -14.33
CA ARG A 53 13.95 2.03 -12.98
C ARG A 53 14.47 3.30 -12.35
N GLN A 54 14.96 4.26 -13.14
CA GLN A 54 15.60 5.48 -12.62
C GLN A 54 14.60 6.37 -11.89
N GLN A 55 13.43 6.61 -12.47
CA GLN A 55 12.36 7.42 -11.86
C GLN A 55 11.76 6.76 -10.61
N ASN A 56 11.91 5.44 -10.46
CA ASN A 56 11.41 4.68 -9.32
C ASN A 56 12.53 4.29 -8.32
N LYS A 57 13.77 4.77 -8.51
CA LYS A 57 14.93 4.33 -7.74
C LYS A 57 14.75 4.54 -6.23
N GLU A 58 14.24 5.70 -5.84
CA GLU A 58 14.03 6.03 -4.42
C GLU A 58 12.96 5.15 -3.78
N ALA A 59 11.83 4.94 -4.46
CA ALA A 59 10.78 4.05 -3.99
C ALA A 59 11.29 2.60 -3.81
N ILE A 60 12.07 2.09 -4.77
CA ILE A 60 12.71 0.77 -4.68
C ILE A 60 13.62 0.69 -3.44
N GLU A 61 14.48 1.70 -3.24
CA GLU A 61 15.44 1.68 -2.15
C GLU A 61 14.75 1.76 -0.79
N GLN A 62 13.78 2.67 -0.62
CA GLN A 62 13.06 2.78 0.66
C GLN A 62 12.25 1.52 0.97
N ILE A 63 11.62 0.89 -0.03
CA ILE A 63 10.91 -0.38 0.19
C ILE A 63 11.90 -1.49 0.58
N ARG A 64 13.08 -1.56 -0.04
CA ARG A 64 14.12 -2.51 0.36
C ARG A 64 14.61 -2.28 1.78
N LEU A 65 14.89 -1.04 2.16
CA LEU A 65 15.30 -0.69 3.52
C LEU A 65 14.20 -1.02 4.54
N TYR A 66 12.94 -0.77 4.20
CA TYR A 66 11.80 -1.12 5.04
C TYR A 66 11.71 -2.65 5.23
N LEU A 67 11.77 -3.42 4.14
CA LEU A 67 11.76 -4.89 4.19
C LEU A 67 12.98 -5.47 4.92
N ALA A 68 14.10 -4.74 4.97
CA ALA A 68 15.29 -5.06 5.73
C ALA A 68 15.27 -4.56 7.19
N ARG A 69 14.14 -3.99 7.67
CA ARG A 69 13.98 -3.41 9.02
C ARG A 69 14.85 -2.19 9.30
N LYS A 70 15.39 -1.55 8.26
CA LYS A 70 16.28 -0.37 8.33
C LYS A 70 15.54 0.95 8.14
N LEU A 71 14.28 0.92 7.69
CA LEU A 71 13.44 2.09 7.50
C LEU A 71 12.09 1.90 8.20
N ARG A 72 11.69 2.89 9.00
CA ARG A 72 10.40 2.89 9.74
C ARG A 72 9.37 3.88 9.19
N LYS A 73 9.82 4.88 8.43
CA LYS A 73 8.98 5.94 7.85
C LYS A 73 9.42 6.18 6.41
N PHE A 74 8.47 6.11 5.49
CA PHE A 74 8.69 6.47 4.09
C PHE A 74 8.72 7.99 3.94
N ASP A 75 9.60 8.45 3.06
CA ASP A 75 9.69 9.83 2.61
C ASP A 75 9.57 9.80 1.08
N LEU A 76 8.33 9.63 0.59
CA LEU A 76 8.04 9.49 -0.83
C LEU A 76 6.91 10.45 -1.18
N GLU A 77 7.06 11.15 -2.30
CA GLU A 77 5.93 11.80 -2.95
C GLU A 77 4.97 10.74 -3.50
N ILE A 78 3.68 10.90 -3.21
CA ILE A 78 2.64 9.94 -3.57
C ILE A 78 1.52 10.62 -4.37
N ASP A 79 1.11 9.95 -5.44
CA ASP A 79 -0.03 10.35 -6.25
C ASP A 79 -1.21 9.41 -5.95
N MET A 80 -2.05 9.78 -4.98
CA MET A 80 -3.17 8.94 -4.52
C MET A 80 -4.31 8.91 -5.55
N ILE A 81 -4.41 7.83 -6.31
CA ILE A 81 -5.50 7.61 -7.27
C ILE A 81 -6.67 6.90 -6.60
N GLY A 82 -7.78 7.62 -6.38
CA GLY A 82 -9.00 7.08 -5.78
C GLY A 82 -10.08 8.13 -5.53
N THR A 83 -11.22 7.69 -4.99
CA THR A 83 -12.31 8.58 -4.55
C THR A 83 -11.90 9.39 -3.33
N GLU A 84 -12.58 10.50 -3.05
CA GLU A 84 -12.29 11.32 -1.87
C GLU A 84 -12.47 10.56 -0.55
N PHE A 85 -13.44 9.64 -0.49
CA PHE A 85 -13.59 8.76 0.67
C PHE A 85 -12.38 7.83 0.84
N GLN A 86 -11.93 7.20 -0.24
CA GLN A 86 -10.74 6.34 -0.23
C GLN A 86 -9.49 7.11 0.21
N LYS A 87 -9.23 8.26 -0.42
CA LYS A 87 -8.10 9.14 -0.04
C LYS A 87 -8.16 9.55 1.43
N LYS A 88 -9.34 9.85 1.96
CA LYS A 88 -9.51 10.18 3.39
C LYS A 88 -9.14 8.99 4.28
N VAL A 89 -9.60 7.79 3.95
CA VAL A 89 -9.23 6.55 4.67
C VAL A 89 -7.72 6.31 4.60
N TRP A 90 -7.12 6.41 3.42
CA TRP A 90 -5.68 6.18 3.21
C TRP A 90 -4.81 7.18 3.98
N ARG A 91 -5.13 8.48 3.93
CA ARG A 91 -4.42 9.51 4.71
C ARG A 91 -4.47 9.23 6.20
N GLU A 92 -5.63 8.79 6.72
CA GLU A 92 -5.75 8.43 8.13
C GLU A 92 -4.98 7.14 8.46
N THR A 93 -4.93 6.20 7.53
CA THR A 93 -4.15 4.95 7.66
C THR A 93 -2.65 5.25 7.75
N MET A 94 -2.13 6.22 6.99
CA MET A 94 -0.72 6.62 7.05
C MET A 94 -0.29 7.20 8.41
N LYS A 95 -1.25 7.62 9.26
CA LYS A 95 -0.95 8.11 10.61
C LYS A 95 -0.73 7.00 11.63
N ILE A 96 -0.98 5.73 11.27
CA ILE A 96 -0.73 4.60 12.16
C ILE A 96 0.78 4.37 12.25
N PRO A 97 1.41 4.46 13.43
CA PRO A 97 2.85 4.29 13.58
C PRO A 97 3.35 2.90 13.17
N TYR A 98 4.63 2.82 12.84
CA TYR A 98 5.33 1.54 12.64
C TYR A 98 5.29 0.72 13.92
N GLY A 99 4.93 -0.57 13.83
CA GLY A 99 4.83 -1.46 14.98
C GLY A 99 3.50 -1.39 15.72
N GLU A 100 2.57 -0.55 15.28
CA GLU A 100 1.24 -0.43 15.87
C GLU A 100 0.15 -0.95 14.94
N THR A 101 -0.97 -1.38 15.54
CA THR A 101 -2.19 -1.72 14.80
C THR A 101 -3.39 -0.93 15.31
N VAL A 102 -4.37 -0.73 14.44
CA VAL A 102 -5.67 -0.18 14.80
C VAL A 102 -6.78 -1.05 14.23
N THR A 103 -7.98 -0.92 14.75
CA THR A 103 -9.14 -1.65 14.22
C THR A 103 -9.82 -0.87 13.10
N TYR A 104 -10.55 -1.57 12.22
CA TYR A 104 -11.44 -0.92 11.23
C TYR A 104 -12.43 0.05 11.90
N SER A 105 -12.92 -0.27 13.10
CA SER A 105 -13.82 0.60 13.87
C SER A 105 -13.13 1.86 14.37
N THR A 106 -11.86 1.75 14.79
CA THR A 106 -11.04 2.91 15.15
C THR A 106 -10.85 3.83 13.95
N LEU A 107 -10.47 3.27 12.80
CA LEU A 107 -10.26 4.05 11.59
C LEU A 107 -11.55 4.73 11.11
N ALA A 108 -12.70 4.03 11.18
CA ALA A 108 -14.02 4.58 10.90
C ALA A 108 -14.38 5.77 11.80
N ARG A 109 -14.05 5.71 13.10
CA ARG A 109 -14.22 6.85 14.02
C ARG A 109 -13.31 8.02 13.67
N ARG A 110 -12.03 7.77 13.36
CA ARG A 110 -11.05 8.83 13.03
C ARG A 110 -11.43 9.63 11.78
N ILE A 111 -12.16 9.01 10.84
CA ILE A 111 -12.69 9.72 9.66
C ILE A 111 -14.10 10.32 9.86
N HIS A 112 -14.62 10.33 11.09
CA HIS A 112 -15.96 10.79 11.48
C HIS A 112 -17.11 10.04 10.78
N LYS A 113 -16.93 8.72 10.59
CA LYS A 113 -17.94 7.82 9.99
C LYS A 113 -18.01 6.50 10.79
N PRO A 114 -18.43 6.51 12.07
CA PRO A 114 -18.32 5.37 12.99
C PRO A 114 -19.03 4.09 12.52
N ASN A 115 -20.05 4.20 11.66
CA ASN A 115 -20.84 3.08 11.15
C ASN A 115 -20.38 2.59 9.75
N SER A 116 -19.19 3.01 9.30
CA SER A 116 -18.69 2.74 7.94
C SER A 116 -17.52 1.75 7.89
N GLN A 117 -17.42 0.81 8.83
CA GLN A 117 -16.33 -0.17 8.94
C GLN A 117 -16.16 -0.99 7.66
N ARG A 118 -17.25 -1.47 7.06
CA ARG A 118 -17.22 -2.21 5.79
C ARG A 118 -16.71 -1.35 4.63
N ALA A 119 -17.16 -0.10 4.54
CA ALA A 119 -16.69 0.84 3.53
C ALA A 119 -15.20 1.18 3.72
N VAL A 120 -14.75 1.33 4.96
CA VAL A 120 -13.33 1.49 5.30
C VAL A 120 -12.52 0.26 4.87
N GLY A 121 -13.01 -0.94 5.14
CA GLY A 121 -12.39 -2.19 4.66
C GLY A 121 -12.25 -2.23 3.13
N ASN A 122 -13.31 -1.88 2.41
CA ASN A 122 -13.28 -1.80 0.94
C ASN A 122 -12.29 -0.74 0.44
N ALA A 123 -12.24 0.43 1.09
CA ALA A 123 -11.27 1.47 0.75
C ALA A 123 -9.83 1.00 0.97
N LEU A 124 -9.55 0.28 2.06
CA LEU A 124 -8.24 -0.31 2.32
C LEU A 124 -7.88 -1.42 1.33
N GLY A 125 -8.85 -2.23 0.90
CA GLY A 125 -8.65 -3.24 -0.15
C GLY A 125 -8.33 -2.63 -1.52
N ALA A 126 -8.86 -1.43 -1.79
CA ALA A 126 -8.58 -0.66 -2.99
C ALA A 126 -7.29 0.17 -2.90
N ASN A 127 -6.49 0.04 -1.84
CA ASN A 127 -5.25 0.79 -1.66
C ASN A 127 -4.27 0.56 -2.82
N PRO A 128 -3.92 1.59 -3.60
CA PRO A 128 -2.98 1.45 -4.71
C PRO A 128 -1.52 1.37 -4.25
N LEU A 129 -1.20 1.76 -3.01
CA LEU A 129 0.17 1.86 -2.50
C LEU A 129 0.32 1.03 -1.20
N PRO A 130 0.15 -0.30 -1.22
CA PRO A 130 0.44 -1.13 -0.04
C PRO A 130 1.88 -0.92 0.45
N ILE A 131 2.13 -1.24 1.72
CA ILE A 131 3.38 -0.95 2.46
C ILE A 131 3.54 0.56 2.77
N VAL A 132 3.49 1.42 1.76
CA VAL A 132 3.61 2.89 1.93
C VAL A 132 2.37 3.48 2.61
N ILE A 133 1.18 3.15 2.10
CA ILE A 133 -0.08 3.28 2.85
C ILE A 133 -0.24 1.97 3.63
N PRO A 134 -0.10 1.99 4.97
CA PRO A 134 0.12 0.78 5.77
C PRO A 134 -1.20 0.07 6.11
N CYS A 135 -1.96 -0.35 5.09
CA CYS A 135 -3.25 -1.03 5.30
C CYS A 135 -3.12 -2.41 5.99
N HIS A 136 -1.92 -2.99 6.06
CA HIS A 136 -1.63 -4.18 6.86
C HIS A 136 -1.71 -3.92 8.37
N ARG A 137 -1.59 -2.66 8.82
CA ARG A 137 -1.73 -2.27 10.23
C ARG A 137 -3.18 -2.17 10.71
N VAL A 138 -4.16 -2.39 9.82
CA VAL A 138 -5.59 -2.36 10.20
C VAL A 138 -6.13 -3.77 10.33
N ILE A 139 -6.67 -4.11 11.49
CA ILE A 139 -7.17 -5.45 11.83
C ILE A 139 -8.64 -5.43 12.29
N ALA A 140 -9.24 -6.60 12.44
CA ALA A 140 -10.58 -6.72 13.01
C ALA A 140 -10.56 -6.50 14.52
N SER A 141 -11.72 -6.13 15.09
CA SER A 141 -11.84 -5.84 16.53
C SER A 141 -11.65 -7.07 17.42
N ASP A 142 -11.81 -8.28 16.87
CA ASP A 142 -11.56 -9.56 17.55
C ASP A 142 -10.09 -10.00 17.48
N GLY A 143 -9.22 -9.18 16.89
CA GLY A 143 -7.80 -9.49 16.71
C GLY A 143 -7.48 -10.35 15.49
N SER A 144 -8.48 -10.75 14.69
CA SER A 144 -8.25 -11.42 13.41
C SER A 144 -7.71 -10.44 12.36
N LEU A 145 -6.95 -10.95 11.40
CA LEU A 145 -6.27 -10.08 10.43
C LEU A 145 -7.22 -9.48 9.38
N GLY A 146 -8.35 -10.12 9.08
CA GLY A 146 -9.17 -9.74 7.92
C GLY A 146 -8.41 -9.85 6.60
N GLY A 147 -8.97 -9.32 5.50
CA GLY A 147 -8.35 -9.40 4.17
C GLY A 147 -7.13 -8.49 3.96
N TYR A 148 -6.30 -8.83 2.97
CA TYR A 148 -5.18 -8.01 2.50
C TYR A 148 -4.95 -8.19 1.00
N THR A 149 -4.77 -7.10 0.27
CA THR A 149 -4.57 -7.12 -1.19
C THR A 149 -3.31 -7.88 -1.60
N GLY A 150 -2.26 -7.86 -0.76
CA GLY A 150 -1.06 -8.67 -0.95
C GLY A 150 -1.15 -10.09 -0.37
N GLY A 151 -2.34 -10.57 0.01
CA GLY A 151 -2.51 -11.88 0.65
C GLY A 151 -2.19 -11.90 2.15
N ILE A 152 -2.86 -12.80 2.88
CA ILE A 152 -2.75 -12.88 4.36
C ILE A 152 -1.32 -13.13 4.83
N LYS A 153 -0.57 -14.01 4.14
CA LYS A 153 0.83 -14.32 4.48
C LYS A 153 1.72 -13.09 4.46
N ILE A 154 1.52 -12.17 3.51
CA ILE A 154 2.29 -10.92 3.46
C ILE A 154 1.87 -9.98 4.57
N LYS A 155 0.57 -9.90 4.90
CA LYS A 155 0.11 -9.10 6.04
C LYS A 155 0.73 -9.58 7.35
N GLU A 156 0.77 -10.89 7.57
CA GLU A 156 1.44 -11.52 8.72
C GLU A 156 2.93 -11.18 8.74
N PHE A 157 3.63 -11.42 7.62
CA PHE A 157 5.03 -11.09 7.49
C PHE A 157 5.33 -9.62 7.83
N LEU A 158 4.55 -8.68 7.29
CA LEU A 158 4.76 -7.24 7.53
C LEU A 158 4.51 -6.88 9.01
N LEU A 159 3.48 -7.44 9.64
CA LEU A 159 3.20 -7.21 11.06
C LEU A 159 4.30 -7.78 11.96
N GLY A 160 4.83 -8.97 11.66
CA GLY A 160 5.95 -9.58 12.38
C GLY A 160 7.25 -8.81 12.17
N LEU A 161 7.51 -8.36 10.93
CA LEU A 161 8.64 -7.51 10.57
C LEU A 161 8.67 -6.23 11.43
N GLU A 162 7.50 -5.60 11.59
CA GLU A 162 7.33 -4.39 12.39
C GLU A 162 7.36 -4.62 13.91
N GLY A 163 7.26 -5.88 14.37
CA GLY A 163 7.11 -6.23 15.78
C GLY A 163 5.73 -5.95 16.35
N ALA A 164 4.73 -5.68 15.49
CA ALA A 164 3.35 -5.41 15.90
C ALA A 164 2.60 -6.66 16.35
N ARG A 165 3.11 -7.85 15.98
CA ARG A 165 2.57 -9.14 16.38
C ARG A 165 3.72 -10.14 16.46
N ASN A 166 3.76 -10.92 17.54
CA ASN A 166 4.64 -12.07 17.63
C ASN A 166 4.07 -13.17 16.73
N ILE A 167 4.62 -13.31 15.54
CA ILE A 167 4.29 -14.35 14.56
C ILE A 167 5.57 -15.11 14.28
#